data_AF-A0A357AYA2-F1
#
_entry.id   AF-A0A357AYA2-F1
#
_cell.length_a   1.000
_cell.length_b   1.000
_cell.length_c   1.000
_cell.angle_alpha   90.00
_cell.angle_beta   90.00
_cell.angle_gamma   90.00
#
_symmetry.space_group_name_H-M   'P 1'
#
loop_
_entity.id
_entity.type
_entity.pdbx_description
1 polymer ?
#
loop_
_entity_poly.entity_id
_entity_poly.type
_entity_poly.pdbx_seq_one_letter_code
_entity_poly.pdbx_strand_id
1 'polypeptide(L)'
;MNLPKKCYAVLPYEDRLVIITQGKPGYERSPLDCGDKHRNRVIADERNTELGGVTPEQEKAMVRGAIFGWKSVSPSEQKSEPAEAVFELEISRPGSFGADTSSTLSLPATPYEIMDALDKARVTDDRVIYSIEITDCKLDYLPQLIPQSANLYELNNLAAQLARMSEWELDCFTGLTMMDTIHSDYSPIAVERLINMTHSLESCQIAYEAHDDESLGKFYADNGFVPDLYGLPENVYAWLDYGKIGKEMHDGEGGVFTPNGYVVHNGEIAQVYHSGDAIPAEKPDYAVLLKVTKGCFDDPEYDNDLITFLKLPGNSKTIDQAVAEVEAATKEECAFVTADCVIPQLTEMISDVLDDVKLDLVGELATQLQKLDDSGGIPTLKAMLESAPRDTSLEDVLDLAYQAGEFRLLREVGSPADYAKAELAKCDIPLKDELLQSQNLYRYGEKLMEMNRAVSTDYGILYSPEGRTVDQCLARPGQHMQMGGQS
;
A
#
# COMPACT_ATOMS: atom_id res chain seq x y z
N MET A 1 -6.73 4.66 26.00
CA MET A 1 -6.59 3.67 27.09
C MET A 1 -5.73 4.26 28.19
N ASN A 2 -6.17 4.23 29.45
CA ASN A 2 -5.37 4.74 30.58
C ASN A 2 -4.45 3.59 31.06
N LEU A 3 -3.13 3.74 30.88
CA LEU A 3 -2.17 2.70 31.29
C LEU A 3 -1.97 2.74 32.81
N PRO A 4 -1.73 1.59 33.46
CA PRO A 4 -1.38 1.56 34.87
C PRO A 4 0.01 2.18 35.08
N LYS A 5 0.22 2.86 36.21
CA LYS A 5 1.54 3.43 36.55
C LYS A 5 2.63 2.37 36.68
N LYS A 6 2.25 1.14 37.02
CA LYS A 6 3.14 0.01 37.25
C LYS A 6 2.46 -1.29 36.81
N CYS A 7 3.22 -2.21 36.22
CA CYS A 7 2.74 -3.51 35.76
C CYS A 7 3.82 -4.57 36.02
N TYR A 8 3.41 -5.80 36.36
CA TYR A 8 4.27 -6.98 36.34
C TYR A 8 4.02 -7.75 35.05
N ALA A 9 5.08 -8.13 34.34
CA ALA A 9 4.95 -8.87 33.09
C ALA A 9 5.96 -10.01 33.03
N VAL A 10 5.61 -11.09 32.32
CA VAL A 10 6.58 -12.13 31.95
C VAL A 10 6.95 -11.90 30.49
N LEU A 11 8.23 -11.65 30.23
CA LEU A 11 8.69 -11.37 28.88
C LEU A 11 8.56 -12.61 27.98
N PRO A 12 8.15 -12.44 26.70
CA PRO A 12 7.92 -13.57 25.79
C PRO A 12 9.16 -14.45 25.55
N TYR A 13 10.36 -13.83 25.56
CA TYR A 13 11.61 -14.47 25.10
C TYR A 13 12.57 -14.87 26.22
N GLU A 14 12.43 -14.31 27.43
CA GLU A 14 13.37 -14.55 28.53
C GLU A 14 12.78 -15.35 29.69
N ASP A 15 11.46 -15.62 29.68
CA ASP A 15 10.71 -16.27 30.77
C ASP A 15 10.87 -15.59 32.16
N ARG A 16 11.44 -14.38 32.18
CA ARG A 16 11.73 -13.58 33.37
C ARG A 16 10.53 -12.76 33.78
N LEU A 17 10.31 -12.68 35.09
CA LEU A 17 9.37 -11.73 35.68
C LEU A 17 10.01 -10.34 35.79
N VAL A 18 9.37 -9.34 35.19
CA VAL A 18 9.83 -7.95 35.17
C VAL A 18 8.78 -7.00 35.72
N ILE A 19 9.25 -5.83 36.14
CA ILE A 19 8.45 -4.73 36.64
C ILE A 19 8.60 -3.57 35.66
N ILE A 20 7.47 -3.10 35.15
CA ILE A 20 7.39 -2.03 34.18
C ILE A 20 6.76 -0.81 34.84
N THR A 21 7.39 0.36 34.71
CA THR A 21 6.86 1.64 35.21
C THR A 21 6.54 2.54 34.03
N GLN A 22 5.31 3.04 33.97
CA GLN A 22 4.86 3.89 32.87
C GLN A 22 5.74 5.13 32.72
N GLY A 23 6.17 5.41 31.49
CA GLY A 23 7.00 6.56 31.14
C GLY A 23 8.50 6.40 31.41
N LYS A 24 8.95 5.24 31.91
CA LYS A 24 10.39 4.93 32.01
C LYS A 24 10.82 3.99 30.87
N PRO A 25 11.93 4.26 30.17
CA PRO A 25 12.47 3.31 29.19
C PRO A 25 12.97 2.04 29.90
N GLY A 26 12.76 0.89 29.27
CA GLY A 26 13.15 -0.42 29.80
C GLY A 26 12.28 -0.93 30.95
N TYR A 27 12.74 -2.01 31.58
CA TYR A 27 12.06 -2.69 32.67
C TYR A 27 13.05 -3.12 33.75
N GLU A 28 12.57 -3.25 34.99
CA GLU A 28 13.39 -3.69 36.13
C GLU A 28 13.12 -5.18 36.40
N ARG A 29 14.16 -5.96 36.69
CA ARG A 29 13.97 -7.36 37.09
C ARG A 29 13.21 -7.44 38.41
N SER A 30 12.17 -8.28 38.46
CA SER A 30 11.42 -8.47 39.70
C SER A 30 12.25 -9.29 40.70
N PRO A 31 12.32 -8.88 41.98
CA PRO A 31 12.96 -9.70 43.02
C PRO A 31 12.17 -10.99 43.32
N LEU A 32 10.95 -11.11 42.79
CA LEU A 32 10.10 -12.29 42.89
C LEU A 32 10.29 -13.26 41.72
N ASP A 33 11.16 -12.92 40.76
CA ASP A 33 11.50 -13.78 39.64
C ASP A 33 12.08 -15.11 40.14
N CYS A 34 11.39 -16.21 39.83
CA CYS A 34 11.75 -17.54 40.31
C CYS A 34 12.43 -18.41 39.24
N GLY A 35 12.66 -17.85 38.04
CA GLY A 35 13.28 -18.55 36.91
C GLY A 35 12.39 -19.60 36.24
N ASP A 36 11.10 -19.67 36.61
CA ASP A 36 10.11 -20.58 36.03
C ASP A 36 8.96 -19.77 35.42
N LYS A 37 8.74 -19.92 34.11
CA LYS A 37 7.75 -19.16 33.33
C LYS A 37 6.34 -19.24 33.90
N HIS A 38 5.91 -20.44 34.29
CA HIS A 38 4.53 -20.67 34.72
C HIS A 38 4.27 -20.06 36.10
N ARG A 39 5.22 -20.23 37.03
CA ARG A 39 5.16 -19.58 38.34
C ARG A 39 5.29 -18.06 38.23
N ASN A 40 6.17 -17.56 37.36
CA ASN A 40 6.30 -16.13 37.09
C ASN A 40 5.00 -15.54 36.54
N ARG A 41 4.27 -16.26 35.69
CA ARG A 41 2.96 -15.82 35.19
C ARG A 41 1.93 -15.72 36.32
N VAL A 42 1.84 -16.72 37.19
CA VAL A 42 0.96 -16.68 38.37
C VAL A 42 1.30 -15.49 39.27
N ILE A 43 2.59 -15.25 39.51
CA ILE A 43 3.05 -14.10 40.31
C ILE A 43 2.68 -12.77 39.63
N ALA A 44 2.85 -12.65 38.31
CA ALA A 44 2.48 -11.45 37.57
C ALA A 44 0.98 -11.15 37.69
N ASP A 45 0.14 -12.17 37.50
CA ASP A 45 -1.32 -12.04 37.55
C ASP A 45 -1.80 -11.66 38.97
N GLU A 46 -1.26 -12.28 40.01
CA GLU A 46 -1.54 -11.93 41.41
C GLU A 46 -1.18 -10.48 41.72
N ARG A 47 0.02 -10.04 41.31
CA ARG A 47 0.49 -8.67 41.55
C ARG A 47 -0.28 -7.63 40.73
N ASN A 48 -0.63 -7.95 39.50
CA ASN A 48 -1.45 -7.09 38.66
C ASN A 48 -2.87 -6.96 39.21
N THR A 49 -3.40 -8.00 39.86
CA THR A 49 -4.66 -7.93 40.60
C THR A 49 -4.55 -7.00 41.81
N GLU A 50 -3.46 -7.08 42.59
CA GLU A 50 -3.19 -6.17 43.72
C GLU A 50 -3.06 -4.70 43.30
N LEU A 51 -2.61 -4.43 42.07
CA LEU A 51 -2.42 -3.09 41.50
C LEU A 51 -3.71 -2.44 40.96
N GLY A 52 -4.87 -3.07 41.21
CA GLY A 52 -6.18 -2.57 40.75
C GLY A 52 -6.69 -3.24 39.47
N GLY A 53 -6.08 -4.34 39.05
CA GLY A 53 -6.43 -5.10 37.85
C GLY A 53 -5.79 -4.50 36.61
N VAL A 54 -4.66 -5.06 36.19
CA VAL A 54 -4.06 -4.76 34.87
C VAL A 54 -4.60 -5.76 33.86
N THR A 55 -5.21 -5.29 32.78
CA THR A 55 -5.70 -6.18 31.71
C THR A 55 -4.54 -6.71 30.87
N PRO A 56 -4.70 -7.85 30.17
CA PRO A 56 -3.68 -8.36 29.25
C PRO A 56 -3.26 -7.35 28.18
N GLU A 57 -4.19 -6.50 27.72
CA GLU A 57 -3.95 -5.45 26.73
C GLU A 57 -3.12 -4.31 27.33
N GLN A 58 -3.42 -3.91 28.57
CA GLN A 58 -2.61 -2.94 29.30
C GLN A 58 -1.21 -3.48 29.62
N GLU A 59 -1.09 -4.76 29.98
CA GLU A 59 0.22 -5.41 30.17
C GLU A 59 1.05 -5.39 28.88
N LYS A 60 0.45 -5.79 27.75
CA LYS A 60 1.10 -5.74 26.43
C LYS A 60 1.51 -4.32 26.04
N ALA A 61 0.63 -3.34 26.28
CA ALA A 61 0.90 -1.94 25.99
C ALA A 61 2.03 -1.37 26.89
N MET A 62 2.09 -1.78 28.16
CA MET A 62 3.19 -1.45 29.07
C MET A 62 4.51 -2.08 28.63
N VAL A 63 4.52 -3.35 28.23
CA VAL A 63 5.69 -4.03 27.64
C VAL A 63 6.16 -3.30 26.38
N ARG A 64 5.22 -2.96 25.49
CA ARG A 64 5.53 -2.24 24.25
C ARG A 64 6.12 -0.85 24.53
N GLY A 65 5.51 -0.07 25.43
CA GLY A 65 6.01 1.26 25.79
C GLY A 65 7.40 1.23 26.44
N ALA A 66 7.68 0.19 27.23
CA ALA A 66 8.98 -0.01 27.86
C ALA A 66 10.08 -0.38 26.86
N ILE A 67 9.77 -1.20 25.86
CA ILE A 67 10.74 -1.72 24.88
C ILE A 67 10.92 -0.76 23.70
N PHE A 68 9.82 -0.23 23.15
CA PHE A 68 9.79 0.54 21.90
C PHE A 68 9.49 2.04 22.10
N GLY A 69 9.33 2.49 23.35
CA GLY A 69 9.10 3.89 23.69
C GLY A 69 7.62 4.27 23.89
N TRP A 70 7.37 5.26 24.77
CA TRP A 70 6.04 5.60 25.26
C TRP A 70 5.21 6.54 24.36
N LYS A 71 5.77 7.00 23.23
CA LYS A 71 5.09 7.94 22.32
C LYS A 71 4.04 7.28 21.42
N SER A 72 4.01 5.94 21.34
CA SER A 72 3.12 5.16 20.47
C SER A 72 1.98 4.44 21.18
N VAL A 73 1.72 4.71 22.47
CA VAL A 73 0.79 3.92 23.30
C VAL A 73 -0.57 4.58 23.53
N SER A 74 -0.96 5.53 22.66
CA SER A 74 -2.32 6.05 22.61
C SER A 74 -3.12 5.26 21.56
N PRO A 75 -4.19 4.53 21.91
CA PRO A 75 -5.06 3.87 20.94
C PRO A 75 -6.14 4.79 20.36
N SER A 76 -6.11 6.08 20.67
CA SER A 76 -7.00 7.07 20.04
C SER A 76 -6.29 7.63 18.82
N GLU A 77 -6.91 7.44 17.66
CA GLU A 77 -6.47 7.82 16.31
C GLU A 77 -5.69 6.74 15.55
N GLN A 78 -6.16 5.49 15.58
CA GLN A 78 -6.11 4.68 14.36
C GLN A 78 -7.32 5.06 13.50
N LYS A 79 -7.27 6.26 12.90
CA LYS A 79 -7.78 6.32 11.53
C LYS A 79 -7.01 5.25 10.78
N SER A 80 -7.66 4.44 9.97
CA SER A 80 -6.94 3.63 8.99
C SER A 80 -6.19 4.62 8.10
N GLU A 81 -4.97 4.97 8.49
CA GLU A 81 -4.07 5.72 7.64
C GLU A 81 -3.93 4.90 6.36
N PRO A 82 -4.03 5.52 5.18
CA PRO A 82 -3.71 4.84 3.95
C PRO A 82 -2.32 4.23 4.12
N ALA A 83 -2.15 2.98 3.67
CA ALA A 83 -0.85 2.34 3.72
C ALA A 83 0.18 3.28 3.08
N GLU A 84 1.18 3.69 3.84
CA GLU A 84 2.20 4.63 3.37
C GLU A 84 2.88 4.04 2.12
N ALA A 85 3.01 4.85 1.07
CA ALA A 85 3.61 4.41 -0.18
C ALA A 85 5.07 3.97 0.05
N VAL A 86 5.38 2.76 -0.40
CA VAL A 86 6.72 2.14 -0.31
C VAL A 86 7.50 2.35 -1.60
N PHE A 87 6.85 2.30 -2.76
CA PHE A 87 7.45 2.60 -4.06
C PHE A 87 6.61 3.60 -4.83
N GLU A 88 7.26 4.53 -5.50
CA GLU A 88 6.67 5.31 -6.58
C GLU A 88 7.24 4.81 -7.90
N LEU A 89 6.35 4.53 -8.85
CA LEU A 89 6.70 3.95 -10.14
C LEU A 89 6.25 4.85 -11.29
N GLU A 90 7.04 4.89 -12.36
CA GLU A 90 6.58 5.26 -13.69
C GLU A 90 6.39 4.00 -14.53
N ILE A 91 5.19 3.84 -15.09
CA ILE A 91 4.84 2.78 -16.04
C ILE A 91 4.73 3.43 -17.42
N SER A 92 5.47 2.89 -18.38
CA SER A 92 5.51 3.43 -19.75
C SER A 92 5.57 2.33 -20.80
N ARG A 93 5.13 2.64 -22.02
CA ARG A 93 5.29 1.75 -23.17
C ARG A 93 6.63 2.03 -23.86
N PRO A 94 7.48 1.04 -24.16
CA PRO A 94 8.73 1.29 -24.87
C PRO A 94 8.49 1.69 -26.34
N GLY A 95 9.38 2.55 -26.88
CA GLY A 95 9.39 2.95 -28.29
C GLY A 95 8.69 4.28 -28.58
N SER A 96 8.46 4.58 -29.87
CA SER A 96 7.92 5.88 -30.31
C SER A 96 6.47 6.14 -29.91
N PHE A 97 5.74 5.11 -29.47
CA PHE A 97 4.42 5.26 -28.83
C PHE A 97 4.53 5.74 -27.37
N GLY A 98 5.65 5.47 -26.70
CA GLY A 98 5.88 5.72 -25.28
C GLY A 98 6.12 7.17 -24.86
N ALA A 99 6.47 8.03 -25.82
CA ALA A 99 6.94 9.39 -25.51
C ALA A 99 5.89 10.26 -24.79
N ASP A 100 4.61 9.94 -24.95
CA ASP A 100 3.48 10.68 -24.40
C ASP A 100 2.47 9.77 -23.65
N THR A 101 2.86 8.55 -23.27
CA THR A 101 1.92 7.52 -22.76
C THR A 101 2.43 6.83 -21.48
N SER A 102 3.01 7.60 -20.55
CA SER A 102 3.37 7.10 -19.23
C SER A 102 2.32 7.42 -18.17
N SER A 103 2.39 6.71 -17.05
CA SER A 103 1.56 6.93 -15.87
C SER A 103 2.38 6.68 -14.61
N THR A 104 2.03 7.37 -13.53
CA THR A 104 2.64 7.16 -12.22
C THR A 104 1.76 6.27 -11.36
N LEU A 105 2.38 5.43 -10.53
CA LEU A 105 1.68 4.54 -9.60
C LEU A 105 2.45 4.41 -8.28
N SER A 106 1.76 4.63 -7.17
CA SER A 106 2.25 4.37 -5.82
C SER A 106 1.93 2.95 -5.40
N LEU A 107 2.89 2.23 -4.81
CA LEU A 107 2.69 0.89 -4.26
C LEU A 107 2.85 0.90 -2.72
N PRO A 108 2.06 0.12 -1.96
CA PRO A 108 1.09 -0.86 -2.46
C PRO A 108 -0.18 -0.21 -3.02
N ALA A 109 -0.63 -0.73 -4.16
CA ALA A 109 -1.83 -0.33 -4.88
C ALA A 109 -2.90 -1.43 -4.85
N THR A 110 -4.16 -1.02 -4.95
CA THR A 110 -5.28 -1.94 -5.17
C THR A 110 -5.22 -2.57 -6.57
N PRO A 111 -5.92 -3.70 -6.79
CA PRO A 111 -6.02 -4.28 -8.13
C PRO A 111 -6.46 -3.28 -9.20
N TYR A 112 -7.46 -2.44 -8.92
CA TYR A 112 -7.96 -1.50 -9.92
C TYR A 112 -7.08 -0.26 -10.11
N GLU A 113 -6.33 0.18 -9.09
CA GLU A 113 -5.29 1.21 -9.26
C GLU A 113 -4.18 0.75 -10.23
N ILE A 114 -3.74 -0.51 -10.11
CA ILE A 114 -2.79 -1.10 -11.06
C ILE A 114 -3.37 -1.13 -12.47
N MET A 115 -4.60 -1.62 -12.63
CA MET A 115 -5.27 -1.68 -13.94
C MET A 115 -5.47 -0.29 -14.54
N ASP A 116 -5.77 0.71 -13.72
CA ASP A 116 -5.92 2.09 -14.14
C ASP A 116 -4.62 2.72 -14.63
N ALA A 117 -3.51 2.49 -13.92
CA ALA A 117 -2.19 2.91 -14.36
C ALA A 117 -1.81 2.25 -15.68
N LEU A 118 -2.05 0.94 -15.84
CA LEU A 118 -1.85 0.24 -17.12
C LEU A 118 -2.71 0.80 -18.25
N ASP A 119 -3.98 1.13 -17.98
CA ASP A 119 -4.88 1.78 -18.95
C ASP A 119 -4.33 3.14 -19.42
N LYS A 120 -3.83 3.96 -18.47
CA LYS A 120 -3.22 5.26 -18.73
C LYS A 120 -1.91 5.13 -19.51
N ALA A 121 -1.10 4.14 -19.16
CA ALA A 121 0.14 3.79 -19.87
C ALA A 121 -0.07 3.12 -21.24
N ARG A 122 -1.33 2.99 -21.70
CA ARG A 122 -1.70 2.38 -22.98
C ARG A 122 -1.31 0.91 -23.12
N VAL A 123 -1.31 0.19 -22.02
CA VAL A 123 -1.20 -1.27 -22.00
C VAL A 123 -2.60 -1.84 -22.22
N THR A 124 -3.03 -1.87 -23.48
CA THR A 124 -4.41 -2.17 -23.87
C THR A 124 -4.72 -3.66 -24.02
N ASP A 125 -3.69 -4.52 -24.09
CA ASP A 125 -3.81 -5.97 -24.11
C ASP A 125 -2.57 -6.65 -23.46
N ASP A 126 -2.67 -7.96 -23.23
CA ASP A 126 -1.67 -8.81 -22.59
C ASP A 126 -0.35 -8.97 -23.38
N ARG A 127 -0.35 -8.60 -24.66
CA ARG A 127 0.82 -8.66 -25.55
C ARG A 127 1.57 -7.34 -25.57
N VAL A 128 0.96 -6.25 -25.09
CA VAL A 128 1.62 -4.95 -24.98
C VAL A 128 2.65 -5.02 -23.86
N ILE A 129 3.92 -4.95 -24.25
CA ILE A 129 5.04 -4.85 -23.32
C ILE A 129 5.06 -3.44 -22.72
N TYR A 130 5.31 -3.35 -21.42
CA TYR A 130 5.56 -2.11 -20.71
C TYR A 130 6.87 -2.19 -19.92
N SER A 131 7.40 -1.03 -19.56
CA SER A 131 8.53 -0.86 -18.65
C SER A 131 8.07 -0.22 -17.35
N ILE A 132 8.76 -0.56 -16.27
CA ILE A 132 8.58 0.02 -14.94
C ILE A 132 9.90 0.69 -14.55
N GLU A 133 9.82 1.92 -14.07
CA GLU A 133 10.93 2.63 -13.44
C GLU A 133 10.54 3.00 -12.02
N ILE A 134 11.36 2.61 -11.03
CA ILE A 134 11.16 3.02 -9.64
C ILE A 134 11.74 4.44 -9.50
N THR A 135 10.88 5.42 -9.29
CA THR A 135 11.25 6.83 -9.19
C THR A 135 11.53 7.27 -7.76
N ASP A 136 10.87 6.63 -6.79
CA ASP A 136 11.10 6.83 -5.36
C ASP A 136 10.85 5.54 -4.56
N CYS A 137 11.48 5.40 -3.40
CA CYS A 137 11.27 4.27 -2.49
C CYS A 137 11.52 4.65 -1.05
N LYS A 138 10.63 4.24 -0.13
CA LYS A 138 10.80 4.41 1.32
C LYS A 138 12.12 3.82 1.85
N LEU A 139 12.64 2.79 1.19
CA LEU A 139 13.94 2.19 1.47
C LEU A 139 14.91 2.55 0.34
N ASP A 140 15.60 3.68 0.44
CA ASP A 140 16.47 4.26 -0.62
C ASP A 140 17.49 3.29 -1.24
N TYR A 141 17.93 2.29 -0.49
CA TYR A 141 18.89 1.28 -0.96
C TYR A 141 18.25 0.19 -1.82
N LEU A 142 16.93 0.00 -1.77
CA LEU A 142 16.25 -1.14 -2.38
C LEU A 142 16.13 -1.05 -3.91
N PRO A 143 15.88 0.13 -4.54
CA PRO A 143 15.77 0.23 -6.00
C PRO A 143 16.99 -0.28 -6.77
N GLN A 144 18.21 -0.07 -6.24
CA GLN A 144 19.44 -0.59 -6.86
C GLN A 144 19.59 -2.11 -6.75
N LEU A 145 18.85 -2.76 -5.84
CA LEU A 145 18.86 -4.22 -5.67
C LEU A 145 17.79 -4.90 -6.50
N ILE A 146 16.78 -4.17 -6.97
CA ILE A 146 15.67 -4.73 -7.74
C ILE A 146 16.07 -4.83 -9.23
N PRO A 147 15.91 -5.99 -9.88
CA PRO A 147 16.13 -6.14 -11.32
C PRO A 147 15.17 -5.25 -12.12
N GLN A 148 15.64 -4.64 -13.21
CA GLN A 148 14.79 -3.87 -14.14
C GLN A 148 13.66 -4.69 -14.78
N SER A 149 13.80 -6.02 -14.80
CA SER A 149 12.79 -6.95 -15.29
C SER A 149 11.77 -7.35 -14.22
N ALA A 150 11.73 -6.67 -13.08
CA ALA A 150 10.78 -6.95 -12.00
C ALA A 150 9.33 -6.88 -12.48
N ASN A 151 8.50 -7.80 -12.00
CA ASN A 151 7.09 -7.83 -12.34
C ASN A 151 6.31 -6.87 -11.42
N LEU A 152 5.40 -6.09 -12.01
CA LEU A 152 4.59 -5.09 -11.31
C LEU A 152 3.81 -5.66 -10.12
N TYR A 153 3.19 -6.83 -10.28
CA TYR A 153 2.37 -7.45 -9.25
C TYR A 153 3.23 -8.00 -8.11
N GLU A 154 4.43 -8.50 -8.41
CA GLU A 154 5.37 -8.95 -7.38
C GLU A 154 5.94 -7.77 -6.60
N LEU A 155 6.25 -6.66 -7.27
CA LEU A 155 6.63 -5.41 -6.62
C LEU A 155 5.49 -4.90 -5.73
N ASN A 156 4.24 -4.97 -6.19
CA ASN A 156 3.09 -4.60 -5.38
C ASN A 156 2.96 -5.49 -4.12
N ASN A 157 3.16 -6.80 -4.26
CA ASN A 157 3.15 -7.71 -3.11
C ASN A 157 4.29 -7.39 -2.13
N LEU A 158 5.51 -7.17 -2.62
CA LEU A 158 6.65 -6.76 -1.79
C LEU A 158 6.34 -5.45 -1.05
N ALA A 159 5.82 -4.44 -1.75
CA ALA A 159 5.40 -3.17 -1.17
C ALA A 159 4.39 -3.37 -0.05
N ALA A 160 3.40 -4.24 -0.26
CA ALA A 160 2.36 -4.53 0.72
C ALA A 160 2.91 -5.27 1.96
N GLN A 161 3.95 -6.09 1.81
CA GLN A 161 4.64 -6.70 2.97
C GLN A 161 5.43 -5.63 3.73
N LEU A 162 6.25 -4.84 3.03
CA LEU A 162 7.09 -3.80 3.63
C LEU A 162 6.26 -2.72 4.35
N ALA A 163 5.12 -2.32 3.79
CA ALA A 163 4.22 -1.32 4.40
C ALA A 163 3.64 -1.77 5.75
N ARG A 164 3.55 -3.08 6.00
CA ARG A 164 2.99 -3.66 7.24
C ARG A 164 4.04 -3.97 8.28
N MET A 165 5.32 -3.92 7.91
CA MET A 165 6.42 -4.21 8.81
C MET A 165 6.60 -3.13 9.86
N SER A 166 6.93 -3.57 11.07
CA SER A 166 7.47 -2.72 12.12
C SER A 166 8.88 -2.24 11.79
N GLU A 167 9.35 -1.20 12.49
CA GLU A 167 10.73 -0.70 12.34
C GLU A 167 11.78 -1.80 12.55
N TRP A 168 11.59 -2.67 13.56
CA TRP A 168 12.48 -3.80 13.82
C TRP A 168 12.50 -4.82 12.66
N GLU A 169 11.36 -5.08 12.04
CA GLU A 169 11.28 -5.97 10.87
C GLU A 169 11.98 -5.35 9.65
N LEU A 170 11.86 -4.04 9.45
CA LEU A 170 12.57 -3.32 8.39
C LEU A 170 14.09 -3.32 8.60
N ASP A 171 14.55 -3.19 9.85
CA ASP A 171 15.98 -3.32 10.18
C ASP A 171 16.50 -4.74 9.89
N CYS A 172 15.72 -5.76 10.27
CA CYS A 172 16.04 -7.16 9.96
C CYS A 172 16.11 -7.40 8.45
N PHE A 173 15.13 -6.88 7.71
CA PHE A 173 15.08 -6.98 6.24
C PHE A 173 16.28 -6.28 5.59
N THR A 174 16.69 -5.13 6.11
CA THR A 174 17.90 -4.41 5.67
C THR A 174 19.16 -5.26 5.90
N GLY A 175 19.27 -5.92 7.06
CA GLY A 175 20.36 -6.87 7.32
C GLY A 175 20.37 -8.04 6.34
N LEU A 176 19.22 -8.67 6.07
CA LEU A 176 19.13 -9.80 5.14
C LEU A 176 19.51 -9.43 3.70
N THR A 177 19.01 -8.29 3.21
CA THR A 177 19.35 -7.81 1.86
C THR A 177 20.83 -7.48 1.75
N MET A 178 21.43 -6.90 2.81
CA MET A 178 22.86 -6.61 2.84
C MET A 178 23.72 -7.89 2.90
N MET A 179 23.36 -8.88 3.73
CA MET A 179 24.02 -10.21 3.70
C MET A 179 23.99 -10.80 2.30
N ASP A 180 22.82 -10.76 1.63
CA ASP A 180 22.66 -11.31 0.29
C ASP A 180 23.51 -10.60 -0.76
N THR A 181 23.57 -9.27 -0.71
CA THR A 181 24.42 -8.49 -1.62
C THR A 181 25.89 -8.80 -1.43
N ILE A 182 26.37 -8.94 -0.19
CA ILE A 182 27.76 -9.32 0.09
C ILE A 182 28.06 -10.73 -0.45
N HIS A 183 27.13 -11.67 -0.29
CA HIS A 183 27.31 -13.03 -0.80
C HIS A 183 27.25 -13.13 -2.33
N SER A 184 26.55 -12.22 -2.99
CA SER A 184 26.31 -12.22 -4.44
C SER A 184 27.13 -11.17 -5.21
N ASP A 185 28.18 -10.62 -4.61
CA ASP A 185 29.02 -9.56 -5.19
C ASP A 185 28.20 -8.35 -5.69
N TYR A 186 27.21 -7.93 -4.90
CA TYR A 186 26.29 -6.82 -5.15
C TYR A 186 25.44 -6.97 -6.43
N SER A 187 25.15 -8.21 -6.82
CA SER A 187 24.21 -8.49 -7.89
C SER A 187 22.76 -8.14 -7.48
N PRO A 188 21.87 -7.76 -8.42
CA PRO A 188 20.45 -7.58 -8.14
C PRO A 188 19.81 -8.84 -7.53
N ILE A 189 18.93 -8.64 -6.56
CA ILE A 189 18.21 -9.68 -5.84
C ILE A 189 16.85 -9.90 -6.51
N ALA A 190 16.55 -11.15 -6.87
CA ALA A 190 15.22 -11.48 -7.43
C ALA A 190 14.09 -11.07 -6.47
N VAL A 191 13.00 -10.51 -7.00
CA VAL A 191 11.85 -10.06 -6.18
C VAL A 191 11.26 -11.19 -5.36
N GLU A 192 11.20 -12.41 -5.91
CA GLU A 192 10.82 -13.63 -5.18
C GLU A 192 11.64 -13.82 -3.90
N ARG A 193 12.97 -13.62 -3.98
CA ARG A 193 13.86 -13.75 -2.83
C ARG A 193 13.65 -12.65 -1.80
N LEU A 194 13.41 -11.42 -2.25
CA LEU A 194 13.04 -10.30 -1.35
C LEU A 194 11.74 -10.61 -0.61
N ILE A 195 10.70 -11.09 -1.30
CA ILE A 195 9.43 -11.48 -0.66
C ILE A 195 9.67 -12.61 0.34
N ASN A 196 10.45 -13.63 0.00
CA ASN A 196 10.76 -14.73 0.92
C ASN A 196 11.55 -14.27 2.17
N MET A 197 12.42 -13.26 2.05
CA MET A 197 13.08 -12.62 3.20
C MET A 197 12.04 -12.01 4.15
N THR A 198 10.96 -11.41 3.63
CA THR A 198 9.90 -10.82 4.49
C THR A 198 9.20 -11.84 5.38
N HIS A 199 9.24 -13.14 5.02
CA HIS A 199 8.69 -14.24 5.80
C HIS A 199 9.71 -14.91 6.74
N SER A 200 10.98 -14.46 6.72
CA SER A 200 12.10 -15.14 7.38
C SER A 200 12.77 -14.29 8.47
N LEU A 201 12.09 -13.26 8.98
CA LEU A 201 12.67 -12.29 9.91
C LEU A 201 12.80 -12.80 11.36
N GLU A 202 12.07 -13.86 11.73
CA GLU A 202 12.04 -14.38 13.11
C GLU A 202 13.41 -14.86 13.62
N SER A 203 14.30 -15.23 12.69
CA SER A 203 15.66 -15.71 13.01
C SER A 203 16.72 -14.60 13.01
N CYS A 204 16.30 -13.34 12.83
CA CYS A 204 17.19 -12.18 12.89
C CYS A 204 17.41 -11.72 14.33
N GLN A 205 18.63 -11.24 14.60
CA GLN A 205 19.03 -10.61 15.84
C GLN A 205 19.77 -9.32 15.52
N ILE A 206 19.51 -8.26 16.30
CA ILE A 206 20.09 -6.94 16.07
C ILE A 206 20.79 -6.45 17.34
N ALA A 207 22.05 -6.07 17.21
CA ALA A 207 22.80 -5.31 18.20
C ALA A 207 22.84 -3.83 17.77
N TYR A 208 21.87 -3.04 18.24
CA TYR A 208 21.69 -1.63 17.89
C TYR A 208 22.89 -0.73 18.25
N GLU A 209 23.70 -1.13 19.22
CA GLU A 209 24.87 -0.36 19.69
C GLU A 209 26.14 -0.65 18.88
N ALA A 210 26.12 -1.66 18.00
CA ALA A 210 27.29 -2.15 17.27
C ALA A 210 27.29 -1.66 15.82
N HIS A 211 28.27 -0.83 15.46
CA HIS A 211 28.43 -0.24 14.13
C HIS A 211 29.81 -0.52 13.50
N ASP A 212 30.71 -1.15 14.24
CA ASP A 212 32.04 -1.58 13.82
C ASP A 212 32.52 -2.74 14.71
N ASP A 213 33.63 -3.37 14.35
CA ASP A 213 34.18 -4.49 15.11
C ASP A 213 34.52 -4.12 16.57
N GLU A 214 34.87 -2.86 16.86
CA GLU A 214 35.19 -2.41 18.23
C GLU A 214 33.93 -2.35 19.11
N SER A 215 32.88 -1.69 18.64
CA SER A 215 31.58 -1.60 19.31
C SER A 215 30.89 -2.96 19.41
N LEU A 216 31.02 -3.81 18.39
CA LEU A 216 30.54 -5.19 18.42
C LEU A 216 31.27 -6.01 19.50
N GLY A 217 32.59 -5.97 19.53
CA GLY A 217 33.36 -6.71 20.54
C GLY A 217 33.06 -6.27 21.95
N LYS A 218 32.80 -4.97 22.15
CA LYS A 218 32.32 -4.44 23.43
C LYS A 218 30.94 -4.98 23.78
N PHE A 219 29.98 -4.95 22.85
CA PHE A 219 28.65 -5.53 23.05
C PHE A 219 28.74 -7.00 23.49
N TYR A 220 29.56 -7.81 22.82
CA TYR A 220 29.76 -9.22 23.14
C TYR A 220 30.40 -9.42 24.52
N ALA A 221 31.41 -8.63 24.87
CA ALA A 221 32.07 -8.72 26.17
C ALA A 221 31.14 -8.30 27.33
N ASP A 222 30.45 -7.17 27.18
CA ASP A 222 29.57 -6.58 28.21
C ASP A 222 28.34 -7.47 28.48
N ASN A 223 27.82 -8.14 27.45
CA ASN A 223 26.69 -9.06 27.59
C ASN A 223 27.09 -10.49 27.98
N GLY A 224 28.39 -10.76 28.17
CA GLY A 224 28.87 -12.08 28.58
C GLY A 224 28.70 -13.15 27.49
N PHE A 225 28.83 -12.77 26.22
CA PHE A 225 28.79 -13.70 25.09
C PHE A 225 30.16 -14.27 24.73
N VAL A 226 31.23 -13.81 25.38
CA VAL A 226 32.60 -14.33 25.19
C VAL A 226 32.96 -15.28 26.35
N PRO A 227 32.99 -16.61 26.14
CA PRO A 227 33.19 -17.57 27.22
C PRO A 227 34.53 -17.41 27.96
N ASP A 228 35.57 -17.00 27.25
CA ASP A 228 36.91 -16.80 27.81
C ASP A 228 36.99 -15.64 28.81
N LEU A 229 35.98 -14.76 28.84
CA LEU A 229 35.89 -13.66 29.81
C LEU A 229 35.16 -14.05 31.10
N TYR A 230 34.59 -15.26 31.19
CA TYR A 230 33.82 -15.67 32.36
C TYR A 230 34.67 -15.74 33.63
N GLY A 231 34.21 -15.00 34.65
CA GLY A 231 34.87 -14.95 35.97
C GLY A 231 36.08 -14.02 36.05
N LEU A 232 36.39 -13.27 34.98
CA LEU A 232 37.41 -12.22 35.06
C LEU A 232 36.90 -11.02 35.87
N PRO A 233 37.75 -10.39 36.70
CA PRO A 233 37.35 -9.20 37.44
C PRO A 233 37.19 -7.98 36.52
N GLU A 234 36.23 -7.10 36.84
CA GLU A 234 35.82 -5.95 36.01
C GLU A 234 36.98 -5.03 35.59
N ASN A 235 38.01 -4.90 36.43
CA ASN A 235 39.16 -4.06 36.12
C ASN A 235 39.98 -4.54 34.90
N VAL A 236 39.79 -5.80 34.47
CA VAL A 236 40.44 -6.38 33.28
C VAL A 236 39.74 -5.92 32.00
N TYR A 237 38.44 -5.62 32.04
CA TYR A 237 37.66 -5.20 30.86
C TYR A 237 38.22 -3.92 30.23
N ALA A 238 38.80 -3.01 31.03
CA ALA A 238 39.44 -1.80 30.52
C ALA A 238 40.69 -2.05 29.65
N TRP A 239 41.20 -3.28 29.60
CA TRP A 239 42.41 -3.67 28.86
C TRP A 239 42.13 -4.63 27.69
N LEU A 240 40.86 -4.97 27.45
CA LEU A 240 40.48 -5.86 26.35
C LEU A 240 40.63 -5.15 25.00
N ASP A 241 41.05 -5.92 24.00
CA ASP A 241 41.05 -5.49 22.59
C ASP A 241 39.69 -5.81 21.99
N TYR A 242 38.73 -4.89 22.15
CA TYR A 242 37.37 -5.08 21.67
C TYR A 242 37.31 -5.21 20.15
N GLY A 243 38.15 -4.49 19.40
CA GLY A 243 38.20 -4.63 17.95
C GLY A 243 38.56 -6.04 17.50
N LYS A 244 39.52 -6.69 18.18
CA LYS A 244 39.85 -8.10 17.90
C LYS A 244 38.70 -9.04 18.25
N ILE A 245 38.05 -8.84 19.40
CA ILE A 245 36.92 -9.69 19.85
C ILE A 245 35.77 -9.58 18.84
N GLY A 246 35.35 -8.37 18.50
CA GLY A 246 34.21 -8.20 17.60
C GLY A 246 34.50 -8.68 16.19
N LYS A 247 35.73 -8.51 15.70
CA LYS A 247 36.13 -9.10 14.41
C LYS A 247 36.03 -10.62 14.41
N GLU A 248 36.47 -11.28 15.48
CA GLU A 248 36.38 -12.75 15.59
C GLU A 248 34.92 -13.23 15.64
N MET A 249 34.04 -12.49 16.32
CA MET A 249 32.59 -12.79 16.34
C MET A 249 31.98 -12.57 14.95
N HIS A 250 32.24 -11.41 14.35
CA HIS A 250 31.73 -11.03 13.03
C HIS A 250 32.14 -12.02 11.94
N ASP A 251 33.42 -12.38 11.87
CA ASP A 251 33.95 -13.38 10.92
C ASP A 251 33.34 -14.78 11.18
N GLY A 252 32.97 -15.09 12.43
CA GLY A 252 32.43 -16.39 12.84
C GLY A 252 30.94 -16.56 12.57
N GLU A 253 30.14 -15.50 12.68
CA GLU A 253 28.68 -15.55 12.54
C GLU A 253 28.16 -15.04 11.20
N GLY A 254 28.95 -14.27 10.46
CA GLY A 254 28.58 -13.80 9.12
C GLY A 254 27.47 -12.74 9.12
N GLY A 255 27.29 -12.02 10.24
CA GLY A 255 26.40 -10.88 10.30
C GLY A 255 26.93 -9.66 9.53
N VAL A 256 26.16 -8.58 9.47
CA VAL A 256 26.47 -7.37 8.70
C VAL A 256 26.22 -6.11 9.50
N PHE A 257 27.09 -5.10 9.31
CA PHE A 257 26.88 -3.76 9.85
C PHE A 257 25.95 -2.95 8.96
N THR A 258 24.82 -2.51 9.52
CA THR A 258 23.87 -1.60 8.88
C THR A 258 23.91 -0.22 9.55
N PRO A 259 23.32 0.82 8.97
CA PRO A 259 23.19 2.13 9.63
C PRO A 259 22.53 2.05 11.02
N ASN A 260 21.66 1.06 11.25
CA ASN A 260 20.89 0.92 12.48
C ASN A 260 21.50 -0.11 13.47
N GLY A 261 22.66 -0.70 13.15
CA GLY A 261 23.35 -1.63 14.04
C GLY A 261 23.82 -2.88 13.32
N TYR A 262 24.29 -3.86 14.10
CA TYR A 262 24.80 -5.12 13.58
C TYR A 262 23.69 -6.17 13.55
N VAL A 263 23.44 -6.75 12.37
CA VAL A 263 22.38 -7.74 12.16
C VAL A 263 22.99 -9.12 11.89
N VAL A 264 22.46 -10.14 12.55
CA VAL A 264 22.81 -11.56 12.34
C VAL A 264 21.54 -12.33 12.01
N HIS A 265 21.64 -13.30 11.12
CA HIS A 265 20.54 -14.20 10.79
C HIS A 265 21.02 -15.65 10.86
N ASN A 266 20.45 -16.41 11.79
CA ASN A 266 20.86 -17.79 12.07
C ASN A 266 19.93 -18.85 11.43
N GLY A 267 18.99 -18.42 10.58
CA GLY A 267 18.02 -19.27 9.91
C GLY A 267 18.31 -19.48 8.42
N GLU A 268 17.42 -20.19 7.74
CA GLU A 268 17.34 -20.22 6.28
C GLU A 268 16.21 -19.31 5.80
N ILE A 269 16.37 -18.71 4.61
CA ILE A 269 15.28 -17.97 3.99
C ILE A 269 14.24 -18.98 3.48
N ALA A 270 13.05 -18.95 4.08
CA ALA A 270 11.97 -19.85 3.75
C ALA A 270 11.46 -19.57 2.32
N GLN A 271 11.33 -20.61 1.51
CA GLN A 271 10.78 -20.53 0.14
C GLN A 271 9.26 -20.73 0.18
N VAL A 272 8.54 -19.73 0.70
CA VAL A 272 7.08 -19.77 0.83
C VAL A 272 6.41 -19.20 -0.41
N TYR A 273 7.00 -18.16 -1.00
CA TYR A 273 6.54 -17.49 -2.20
C TYR A 273 7.34 -17.97 -3.42
N HIS A 274 6.65 -18.18 -4.54
CA HIS A 274 7.25 -18.52 -5.83
C HIS A 274 6.89 -17.46 -6.88
N SER A 275 7.80 -17.20 -7.82
CA SER A 275 7.54 -16.18 -8.82
C SER A 275 6.27 -16.46 -9.63
N GLY A 276 5.45 -15.42 -9.76
CA GLY A 276 4.13 -15.47 -10.39
C GLY A 276 2.95 -15.67 -9.43
N ASP A 277 3.18 -16.04 -8.17
CA ASP A 277 2.08 -16.24 -7.19
C ASP A 277 1.27 -14.96 -6.94
N ALA A 278 1.91 -13.78 -7.07
CA ALA A 278 1.24 -12.48 -6.93
C ALA A 278 0.46 -12.04 -8.17
N ILE A 279 0.63 -12.71 -9.32
CA ILE A 279 -0.04 -12.33 -10.57
C ILE A 279 -1.50 -12.77 -10.50
N PRO A 280 -2.47 -11.85 -10.59
CA PRO A 280 -3.88 -12.22 -10.54
C PRO A 280 -4.26 -13.16 -11.69
N ALA A 281 -4.86 -14.30 -11.36
CA ALA A 281 -5.36 -15.24 -12.36
C ALA A 281 -6.62 -14.74 -13.08
N GLU A 282 -7.44 -13.99 -12.35
CA GLU A 282 -8.70 -13.42 -12.83
C GLU A 282 -8.81 -11.96 -12.36
N LYS A 283 -9.62 -11.19 -13.08
CA LYS A 283 -10.00 -9.85 -12.67
C LYS A 283 -10.81 -9.91 -11.36
N PRO A 284 -10.74 -8.89 -10.48
CA PRO A 284 -11.62 -8.82 -9.32
C PRO A 284 -13.10 -9.04 -9.69
N ASP A 285 -13.80 -9.82 -8.89
CA ASP A 285 -15.22 -10.20 -9.05
C ASP A 285 -16.18 -9.13 -8.49
N TYR A 286 -15.74 -7.88 -8.45
CA TYR A 286 -16.49 -6.73 -7.95
C TYR A 286 -16.21 -5.50 -8.80
N ALA A 287 -17.21 -4.62 -8.94
CA ALA A 287 -17.03 -3.28 -9.49
C ALA A 287 -16.66 -2.28 -8.38
N VAL A 288 -17.20 -2.46 -7.18
CA VAL A 288 -16.90 -1.65 -5.99
C VAL A 288 -16.74 -2.58 -4.80
N LEU A 289 -15.67 -2.44 -4.04
CA LEU A 289 -15.41 -3.16 -2.80
C LEU A 289 -15.53 -2.20 -1.63
N LEU A 290 -16.46 -2.48 -0.72
CA LEU A 290 -16.64 -1.70 0.50
C LEU A 290 -16.06 -2.45 1.68
N LYS A 291 -15.21 -1.78 2.46
CA LYS A 291 -14.87 -2.18 3.82
C LYS A 291 -16.04 -1.80 4.72
N VAL A 292 -16.54 -2.76 5.48
CA VAL A 292 -17.65 -2.59 6.42
C VAL A 292 -17.11 -2.78 7.83
N THR A 293 -17.42 -1.83 8.71
CA THR A 293 -17.16 -1.92 10.15
C THR A 293 -18.40 -1.55 10.92
N LYS A 294 -18.49 -1.97 12.18
CA LYS A 294 -19.50 -1.43 13.09
C LYS A 294 -19.16 0.03 13.42
N GLY A 295 -20.16 0.89 13.52
CA GLY A 295 -19.98 2.26 13.99
C GLY A 295 -19.47 2.27 15.44
N CYS A 296 -18.48 3.11 15.74
CA CYS A 296 -17.98 3.28 17.10
C CYS A 296 -18.84 4.29 17.86
N PHE A 297 -19.39 3.89 19.00
CA PHE A 297 -20.27 4.71 19.84
C PHE A 297 -19.64 5.11 21.18
N ASP A 298 -18.32 4.98 21.31
CA ASP A 298 -17.55 5.22 22.54
C ASP A 298 -18.04 4.36 23.73
N ASP A 299 -18.57 3.17 23.44
CA ASP A 299 -19.02 2.19 24.42
C ASP A 299 -18.23 0.87 24.25
N PRO A 300 -17.24 0.58 25.12
CA PRO A 300 -16.38 -0.59 25.00
C PRO A 300 -17.10 -1.94 25.10
N GLU A 301 -18.33 -1.99 25.62
CA GLU A 301 -19.14 -3.23 25.64
C GLU A 301 -19.91 -3.44 24.33
N TYR A 302 -20.09 -2.38 23.52
CA TYR A 302 -20.85 -2.40 22.28
C TYR A 302 -19.97 -2.37 21.03
N ASP A 303 -18.86 -1.65 21.10
CA ASP A 303 -17.90 -1.47 20.02
C ASP A 303 -17.10 -2.77 19.79
N ASN A 304 -16.82 -3.07 18.53
CA ASN A 304 -15.94 -4.18 18.15
C ASN A 304 -15.02 -3.75 17.01
N ASP A 305 -13.93 -4.50 16.83
CA ASP A 305 -12.95 -4.27 15.76
C ASP A 305 -13.19 -5.19 14.55
N LEU A 306 -14.42 -5.69 14.38
CA LEU A 306 -14.75 -6.61 13.30
C LEU A 306 -14.80 -5.85 11.97
N ILE A 307 -14.15 -6.42 10.96
CA ILE A 307 -14.08 -5.90 9.62
C ILE A 307 -14.56 -7.00 8.67
N THR A 308 -15.47 -6.66 7.76
CA THR A 308 -15.78 -7.49 6.59
C THR A 308 -15.73 -6.66 5.31
N PHE A 309 -15.80 -7.33 4.17
CA PHE A 309 -15.77 -6.70 2.85
C PHE A 309 -17.03 -7.06 2.06
N LEU A 310 -17.77 -6.03 1.66
CA LEU A 310 -18.95 -6.14 0.82
C LEU A 310 -18.59 -5.87 -0.63
N LYS A 311 -18.76 -6.89 -1.47
CA LYS A 311 -18.59 -6.80 -2.93
C LYS A 311 -19.86 -6.29 -3.58
N LEU A 312 -19.74 -5.27 -4.44
CA LEU A 312 -20.82 -4.74 -5.25
C LEU A 312 -20.50 -4.89 -6.75
N PRO A 313 -21.51 -5.16 -7.61
CA PRO A 313 -22.94 -5.24 -7.30
C PRO A 313 -23.32 -6.47 -6.47
N GLY A 314 -24.07 -6.24 -5.39
CA GLY A 314 -24.58 -7.26 -4.47
C GLY A 314 -26.10 -7.22 -4.37
N ASN A 315 -26.70 -8.16 -3.66
CA ASN A 315 -28.14 -8.15 -3.37
C ASN A 315 -28.39 -7.86 -1.88
N SER A 316 -29.66 -7.70 -1.49
CA SER A 316 -29.99 -7.40 -0.08
C SER A 316 -29.42 -8.45 0.89
N LYS A 317 -29.40 -9.72 0.50
CA LYS A 317 -28.87 -10.81 1.33
C LYS A 317 -27.36 -10.67 1.57
N THR A 318 -26.58 -10.21 0.58
CA THR A 318 -25.13 -10.00 0.77
C THR A 318 -24.86 -8.81 1.69
N ILE A 319 -25.71 -7.78 1.64
CA ILE A 319 -25.63 -6.64 2.57
C ILE A 319 -25.97 -7.11 3.99
N ASP A 320 -27.08 -7.82 4.17
CA ASP A 320 -27.50 -8.34 5.49
C ASP A 320 -26.44 -9.27 6.10
N GLN A 321 -25.77 -10.06 5.27
CA GLN A 321 -24.67 -10.90 5.71
C GLN A 321 -23.47 -10.07 6.20
N ALA A 322 -23.07 -9.04 5.45
CA ALA A 322 -21.96 -8.17 5.84
C ALA A 322 -22.26 -7.43 7.16
N VAL A 323 -23.49 -6.95 7.34
CA VAL A 323 -23.96 -6.32 8.59
C VAL A 323 -23.87 -7.30 9.77
N ALA A 324 -24.30 -8.55 9.57
CA ALA A 324 -24.25 -9.57 10.61
C ALA A 324 -22.81 -9.99 10.98
N GLU A 325 -21.89 -10.04 9.99
CA GLU A 325 -20.48 -10.40 10.20
C GLU A 325 -19.70 -9.38 11.06
N VAL A 326 -20.12 -8.11 11.06
CA VAL A 326 -19.59 -7.07 11.97
C VAL A 326 -20.40 -6.93 13.26
N GLU A 327 -21.35 -7.84 13.50
CA GLU A 327 -22.24 -7.81 14.67
C GLU A 327 -22.99 -6.47 14.85
N ALA A 328 -23.36 -5.83 13.73
CA ALA A 328 -24.27 -4.70 13.72
C ALA A 328 -25.72 -5.20 13.63
N ALA A 329 -26.66 -4.47 14.23
CA ALA A 329 -28.08 -4.84 14.18
C ALA A 329 -28.72 -4.44 12.86
N THR A 330 -28.30 -3.31 12.28
CA THR A 330 -28.79 -2.80 11.00
C THR A 330 -27.67 -2.15 10.19
N LYS A 331 -27.95 -1.90 8.90
CA LYS A 331 -27.00 -1.21 8.01
C LYS A 331 -26.69 0.22 8.46
N GLU A 332 -27.62 0.87 9.16
CA GLU A 332 -27.44 2.23 9.71
C GLU A 332 -26.45 2.26 10.88
N GLU A 333 -26.16 1.11 11.50
CA GLU A 333 -25.12 0.97 12.53
C GLU A 333 -23.75 0.60 11.95
N CYS A 334 -23.64 0.47 10.62
CA CYS A 334 -22.39 0.18 9.94
C CYS A 334 -21.76 1.48 9.39
N ALA A 335 -20.44 1.53 9.43
CA ALA A 335 -19.66 2.47 8.63
C ALA A 335 -19.15 1.75 7.38
N PHE A 336 -19.25 2.41 6.23
CA PHE A 336 -18.81 1.89 4.95
C PHE A 336 -17.73 2.81 4.38
N VAL A 337 -16.60 2.23 3.97
CA VAL A 337 -15.53 2.95 3.28
C VAL A 337 -15.18 2.19 2.01
N THR A 338 -14.97 2.89 0.91
CA THR A 338 -14.59 2.24 -0.34
C THR A 338 -13.13 1.78 -0.25
N ALA A 339 -12.92 0.48 -0.34
CA ALA A 339 -11.59 -0.13 -0.31
C ALA A 339 -10.97 -0.25 -1.71
N ASP A 340 -11.80 -0.46 -2.73
CA ASP A 340 -11.36 -0.57 -4.12
C ASP A 340 -12.53 -0.32 -5.09
N CYS A 341 -12.23 0.17 -6.30
CA CYS A 341 -13.25 0.50 -7.30
C CYS A 341 -12.68 0.37 -8.72
N VAL A 342 -13.48 -0.18 -9.65
CA VAL A 342 -13.13 -0.33 -11.08
C VAL A 342 -12.73 0.97 -11.77
N ILE A 343 -13.16 2.10 -11.19
CA ILE A 343 -12.68 3.44 -11.52
C ILE A 343 -12.12 4.05 -10.22
N PRO A 344 -10.79 3.98 -9.99
CA PRO A 344 -10.18 4.42 -8.73
C PRO A 344 -10.46 5.88 -8.36
N GLN A 345 -10.65 6.76 -9.34
CA GLN A 345 -11.07 8.16 -9.12
C GLN A 345 -12.37 8.29 -8.32
N LEU A 346 -13.23 7.26 -8.31
CA LEU A 346 -14.51 7.29 -7.61
C LEU A 346 -14.39 6.85 -6.13
N THR A 347 -13.26 6.31 -5.69
CA THR A 347 -13.10 5.72 -4.34
C THR A 347 -13.42 6.73 -3.22
N GLU A 348 -12.85 7.94 -3.29
CA GLU A 348 -13.13 9.01 -2.32
C GLU A 348 -14.57 9.48 -2.42
N MET A 349 -15.06 9.77 -3.64
CA MET A 349 -16.43 10.23 -3.88
C MET A 349 -17.49 9.26 -3.37
N ILE A 350 -17.29 7.95 -3.56
CA ILE A 350 -18.20 6.92 -3.05
C ILE A 350 -18.15 6.87 -1.53
N SER A 351 -16.96 6.98 -0.93
CA SER A 351 -16.79 6.98 0.53
C SER A 351 -17.51 8.17 1.17
N ASP A 352 -17.35 9.37 0.62
CA ASP A 352 -18.03 10.58 1.10
C ASP A 352 -19.56 10.46 1.04
N VAL A 353 -20.09 9.82 -0.01
CA VAL A 353 -21.53 9.59 -0.20
C VAL A 353 -22.09 8.52 0.75
N LEU A 354 -21.25 7.56 1.18
CA LEU A 354 -21.64 6.51 2.11
C LEU A 354 -21.83 7.02 3.54
N ASP A 355 -21.20 8.14 3.91
CA ASP A 355 -21.45 8.81 5.20
C ASP A 355 -22.93 9.23 5.35
N ASP A 356 -23.61 9.53 4.24
CA ASP A 356 -25.04 9.85 4.18
C ASP A 356 -25.94 8.60 4.01
N VAL A 357 -25.39 7.39 4.16
CA VAL A 357 -26.10 6.10 4.04
C VAL A 357 -26.78 5.90 2.67
N LYS A 358 -26.19 6.44 1.60
CA LYS A 358 -26.70 6.28 0.20
C LYS A 358 -26.22 4.98 -0.47
N LEU A 359 -26.25 3.86 0.26
CA LEU A 359 -25.78 2.55 -0.25
C LEU A 359 -26.54 2.09 -1.51
N ASP A 360 -27.81 2.46 -1.65
CA ASP A 360 -28.63 2.10 -2.81
C ASP A 360 -28.11 2.75 -4.11
N LEU A 361 -27.67 4.02 -4.04
CA LEU A 361 -27.07 4.73 -5.18
C LEU A 361 -25.74 4.07 -5.60
N VAL A 362 -24.90 3.74 -4.62
CA VAL A 362 -23.63 3.04 -4.86
C VAL A 362 -23.87 1.66 -5.47
N GLY A 363 -24.91 0.94 -5.01
CA GLY A 363 -25.32 -0.34 -5.57
C GLY A 363 -25.80 -0.24 -7.03
N GLU A 364 -26.57 0.80 -7.37
CA GLU A 364 -26.98 1.07 -8.75
C GLU A 364 -25.78 1.40 -9.64
N LEU A 365 -24.89 2.27 -9.16
CA LEU A 365 -23.65 2.62 -9.86
C LEU A 365 -22.79 1.38 -10.10
N ALA A 366 -22.53 0.56 -9.08
CA ALA A 366 -21.77 -0.67 -9.22
C ALA A 366 -22.40 -1.63 -10.25
N THR A 367 -23.74 -1.68 -10.32
CA THR A 367 -24.45 -2.48 -11.32
C THR A 367 -24.22 -1.95 -12.74
N GLN A 368 -24.21 -0.63 -12.94
CA GLN A 368 -23.92 -0.07 -14.25
C GLN A 368 -22.45 -0.17 -14.63
N LEU A 369 -21.54 0.02 -13.68
CA LEU A 369 -20.11 -0.21 -13.88
C LEU A 369 -19.84 -1.65 -14.32
N GLN A 370 -20.47 -2.64 -13.69
CA GLN A 370 -20.33 -4.04 -14.11
C GLN A 370 -20.80 -4.26 -15.55
N LYS A 371 -21.97 -3.72 -15.94
CA LYS A 371 -22.47 -3.85 -17.32
C LYS A 371 -21.56 -3.17 -18.34
N LEU A 372 -21.01 -2.01 -17.99
CA LEU A 372 -20.05 -1.32 -18.83
C LEU A 372 -18.77 -2.16 -18.97
N ASP A 373 -18.29 -2.75 -17.89
CA ASP A 373 -17.11 -3.60 -17.89
C ASP A 373 -17.28 -4.81 -18.80
N ASP A 374 -18.42 -5.50 -18.70
CA ASP A 374 -18.78 -6.64 -19.57
C ASP A 374 -18.81 -6.25 -21.06
N SER A 375 -19.08 -4.98 -21.37
CA SER A 375 -19.11 -4.43 -22.73
C SER A 375 -17.81 -3.74 -23.17
N GLY A 376 -16.80 -3.66 -22.29
CA GLY A 376 -15.53 -2.96 -22.55
C GLY A 376 -15.63 -1.42 -22.50
N GLY A 377 -16.67 -0.86 -21.90
CA GLY A 377 -16.96 0.57 -21.85
C GLY A 377 -16.29 1.35 -20.71
N ILE A 378 -15.67 0.66 -19.74
CA ILE A 378 -15.02 1.30 -18.58
C ILE A 378 -13.97 2.35 -18.97
N PRO A 379 -13.02 2.09 -19.90
CA PRO A 379 -12.05 3.10 -20.30
C PRO A 379 -12.69 4.37 -20.87
N THR A 380 -13.82 4.24 -21.57
CA THR A 380 -14.57 5.40 -22.07
C THR A 380 -15.17 6.21 -20.94
N LEU A 381 -15.75 5.57 -19.91
CA LEU A 381 -16.26 6.27 -18.74
C LEU A 381 -15.14 6.97 -17.96
N LYS A 382 -13.97 6.32 -17.77
CA LYS A 382 -12.80 6.94 -17.15
C LYS A 382 -12.38 8.23 -17.88
N ALA A 383 -12.29 8.18 -19.21
CA ALA A 383 -11.99 9.35 -20.05
C ALA A 383 -13.07 10.45 -19.95
N MET A 384 -14.35 10.05 -19.86
CA MET A 384 -15.45 10.99 -19.67
C MET A 384 -15.34 11.71 -18.33
N LEU A 385 -15.03 10.99 -17.25
CA LEU A 385 -14.86 11.54 -15.91
C LEU A 385 -13.69 12.51 -15.80
N GLU A 386 -12.58 12.25 -16.51
CA GLU A 386 -11.46 13.19 -16.60
C GLU A 386 -11.85 14.49 -17.32
N SER A 387 -12.76 14.40 -18.30
CA SER A 387 -13.30 15.54 -19.05
C SER A 387 -14.51 16.20 -18.38
N ALA A 388 -15.02 15.62 -17.29
CA ALA A 388 -16.22 16.10 -16.63
C ALA A 388 -15.93 17.36 -15.78
N PRO A 389 -16.95 18.18 -15.47
CA PRO A 389 -16.80 19.30 -14.55
C PRO A 389 -16.28 18.85 -13.18
N ARG A 390 -15.52 19.71 -12.49
CA ARG A 390 -14.93 19.39 -11.17
C ARG A 390 -15.96 19.15 -10.07
N ASP A 391 -17.17 19.69 -10.23
CA ASP A 391 -18.29 19.57 -9.30
C ASP A 391 -19.25 18.43 -9.66
N THR A 392 -18.78 17.44 -10.44
CA THR A 392 -19.56 16.25 -10.81
C THR A 392 -19.90 15.43 -9.56
N SER A 393 -21.20 15.23 -9.31
CA SER A 393 -21.73 14.41 -8.22
C SER A 393 -21.75 12.92 -8.57
N LEU A 394 -21.96 12.04 -7.59
CA LEU A 394 -22.06 10.60 -7.87
C LEU A 394 -23.30 10.27 -8.72
N GLU A 395 -24.38 11.02 -8.56
CA GLU A 395 -25.56 10.94 -9.43
C GLU A 395 -25.22 11.32 -10.89
N ASP A 396 -24.42 12.37 -11.10
CA ASP A 396 -23.91 12.75 -12.43
C ASP A 396 -23.02 11.65 -13.02
N VAL A 397 -22.17 11.01 -12.21
CA VAL A 397 -21.33 9.87 -12.65
C VAL A 397 -22.19 8.72 -13.14
N LEU A 398 -23.28 8.41 -12.43
CA LEU A 398 -24.23 7.38 -12.85
C LEU A 398 -24.88 7.73 -14.20
N ASP A 399 -25.29 8.99 -14.40
CA ASP A 399 -25.84 9.45 -15.67
C ASP A 399 -24.81 9.35 -16.82
N LEU A 400 -23.54 9.67 -16.56
CA LEU A 400 -22.46 9.48 -17.53
C LEU A 400 -22.23 7.99 -17.84
N ALA A 401 -22.32 7.12 -16.83
CA ALA A 401 -22.19 5.68 -17.03
C ALA A 401 -23.27 5.14 -17.99
N TYR A 402 -24.52 5.59 -17.84
CA TYR A 402 -25.60 5.24 -18.78
C TYR A 402 -25.36 5.75 -20.20
N GLN A 403 -24.67 6.88 -20.36
CA GLN A 403 -24.40 7.52 -21.65
C GLN A 403 -23.05 7.14 -22.27
N ALA A 404 -22.20 6.37 -21.59
CA ALA A 404 -20.84 6.06 -22.06
C ALA A 404 -20.82 5.36 -23.44
N GLY A 405 -21.86 4.58 -23.77
CA GLY A 405 -22.02 3.94 -25.07
C GLY A 405 -22.17 4.90 -26.27
N GLU A 406 -22.48 6.17 -26.02
CA GLU A 406 -22.61 7.23 -27.04
C GLU A 406 -21.26 7.86 -27.42
N PHE A 407 -20.20 7.52 -26.68
CA PHE A 407 -18.84 8.00 -26.91
C PHE A 407 -17.94 6.92 -27.50
N ARG A 408 -16.85 7.36 -28.11
CA ARG A 408 -15.79 6.51 -28.64
C ARG A 408 -14.46 7.01 -28.10
N LEU A 409 -13.61 6.06 -27.72
CA LEU A 409 -12.28 6.32 -27.19
C LEU A 409 -11.23 5.72 -28.13
N LEU A 410 -10.36 6.56 -28.66
CA LEU A 410 -9.20 6.15 -29.44
C LEU A 410 -8.01 5.97 -28.50
N ARG A 411 -7.89 4.77 -27.90
CA ARG A 411 -6.87 4.47 -26.88
C ARG A 411 -5.45 4.64 -27.43
N GLU A 412 -5.16 4.11 -28.61
CA GLU A 412 -3.82 4.17 -29.22
C GLU A 412 -3.42 5.56 -29.74
N VAL A 413 -4.27 6.57 -29.63
CA VAL A 413 -3.99 7.93 -30.09
C VAL A 413 -3.63 8.79 -28.88
N GLY A 414 -2.33 9.05 -28.69
CA GLY A 414 -1.81 9.78 -27.54
C GLY A 414 -1.64 11.28 -27.75
N SER A 415 -1.66 11.76 -29.01
CA SER A 415 -1.39 13.18 -29.31
C SER A 415 -2.33 13.76 -30.38
N PRO A 416 -2.51 15.10 -30.41
CA PRO A 416 -3.19 15.76 -31.52
C PRO A 416 -2.59 15.43 -32.88
N ALA A 417 -1.25 15.28 -32.96
CA ALA A 417 -0.59 14.91 -34.20
C ALA A 417 -0.98 13.49 -34.66
N ASP A 418 -1.11 12.54 -33.73
CA ASP A 418 -1.53 11.19 -34.06
C ASP A 418 -3.02 11.11 -34.40
N TYR A 419 -3.85 11.94 -33.77
CA TYR A 419 -5.25 12.10 -34.16
C TYR A 419 -5.38 12.61 -35.59
N ALA A 420 -4.60 13.63 -35.97
CA ALA A 420 -4.53 14.10 -37.35
C ALA A 420 -4.10 12.99 -38.32
N LYS A 421 -3.07 12.21 -37.98
CA LYS A 421 -2.65 11.07 -38.81
C LYS A 421 -3.79 10.04 -38.96
N ALA A 422 -4.48 9.71 -37.87
CA ALA A 422 -5.60 8.76 -37.86
C ALA A 422 -6.78 9.24 -38.72
N GLU A 423 -7.12 10.53 -38.67
CA GLU A 423 -8.16 11.11 -39.52
C GLU A 423 -7.73 11.18 -41.00
N LEU A 424 -6.51 11.67 -41.27
CA LEU A 424 -5.99 11.74 -42.64
C LEU A 424 -5.79 10.36 -43.26
N ALA A 425 -5.54 9.32 -42.47
CA ALA A 425 -5.45 7.94 -42.92
C ALA A 425 -6.75 7.46 -43.58
N LYS A 426 -7.92 8.00 -43.16
CA LYS A 426 -9.24 7.70 -43.74
C LYS A 426 -9.46 8.38 -45.09
N CYS A 427 -8.68 9.41 -45.41
CA CYS A 427 -8.77 10.14 -46.66
C CYS A 427 -7.93 9.48 -47.78
N ASP A 428 -8.40 9.64 -49.01
CA ASP A 428 -7.65 9.27 -50.22
C ASP A 428 -6.77 10.44 -50.65
N ILE A 429 -5.50 10.40 -50.27
CA ILE A 429 -4.51 11.46 -50.51
C ILE A 429 -3.33 10.85 -51.30
N PRO A 430 -2.96 11.40 -52.47
CA PRO A 430 -1.75 10.97 -53.18
C PRO A 430 -0.48 11.14 -52.34
N LEU A 431 0.41 10.14 -52.36
CA LEU A 431 1.67 10.13 -51.58
C LEU A 431 1.48 10.32 -50.06
N LYS A 432 0.36 9.81 -49.50
CA LYS A 432 -0.03 9.98 -48.09
C LYS A 432 1.08 9.66 -47.09
N ASP A 433 1.79 8.54 -47.27
CA ASP A 433 2.82 8.11 -46.30
C ASP A 433 4.01 9.09 -46.25
N GLU A 434 4.43 9.62 -47.41
CA GLU A 434 5.48 10.64 -47.51
C GLU A 434 5.04 11.98 -46.90
N LEU A 435 3.76 12.33 -47.06
CA LEU A 435 3.17 13.54 -46.48
C LEU A 435 3.10 13.46 -44.96
N LEU A 436 2.62 12.34 -44.41
CA LEU A 436 2.46 12.15 -42.97
C LEU A 436 3.80 12.07 -42.22
N GLN A 437 4.87 11.62 -42.90
CA GLN A 437 6.22 11.55 -42.33
C GLN A 437 6.99 12.87 -42.37
N SER A 438 6.62 13.80 -43.27
CA SER A 438 7.39 15.03 -43.52
C SER A 438 6.86 16.27 -42.80
N GLN A 439 5.72 16.20 -42.11
CA GLN A 439 5.08 17.35 -41.47
C GLN A 439 4.80 17.16 -39.98
N ASN A 440 4.93 18.26 -39.23
CA ASN A 440 4.37 18.36 -37.89
C ASN A 440 2.88 18.66 -37.99
N LEU A 441 2.05 17.64 -37.75
CA LEU A 441 0.58 17.71 -37.84
C LEU A 441 -0.09 18.20 -36.55
N TYR A 442 0.66 18.58 -35.52
CA TYR A 442 0.11 18.87 -34.19
C TYR A 442 -0.98 19.95 -34.23
N ARG A 443 -0.69 21.14 -34.80
CA ARG A 443 -1.66 22.25 -34.91
C ARG A 443 -2.88 21.90 -35.75
N TYR A 444 -2.69 21.08 -36.79
CA TYR A 444 -3.79 20.63 -37.63
C TYR A 444 -4.69 19.66 -36.84
N GLY A 445 -4.07 18.77 -36.06
CA GLY A 445 -4.73 17.89 -35.10
C GLY A 445 -5.57 18.65 -34.09
N GLU A 446 -5.03 19.69 -33.45
CA GLU A 446 -5.79 20.54 -32.53
C GLU A 446 -7.06 21.11 -33.20
N LYS A 447 -6.93 21.59 -34.44
CA LYS A 447 -8.08 22.12 -35.19
C LYS A 447 -9.10 21.06 -35.58
N LEU A 448 -8.66 19.85 -35.92
CA LEU A 448 -9.56 18.72 -36.16
C LEU A 448 -10.28 18.29 -34.87
N MET A 449 -9.58 18.28 -33.74
CA MET A 449 -10.17 17.96 -32.45
C MET A 449 -11.21 19.00 -32.03
N GLU A 450 -10.91 20.30 -32.17
CA GLU A 450 -11.87 21.39 -31.95
C GLU A 450 -13.13 21.21 -32.83
N MET A 451 -12.95 20.93 -34.12
CA MET A 451 -14.06 20.73 -35.07
C MET A 451 -14.93 19.52 -34.71
N ASN A 452 -14.30 18.41 -34.32
CA ASN A 452 -15.00 17.17 -33.99
C ASN A 452 -15.43 17.11 -32.51
N ARG A 453 -15.14 18.15 -31.72
CA ARG A 453 -15.32 18.18 -30.27
C ARG A 453 -14.68 16.97 -29.57
N ALA A 454 -13.52 16.57 -30.06
CA ALA A 454 -12.70 15.53 -29.46
C ALA A 454 -11.81 16.13 -28.36
N VAL A 455 -11.58 15.38 -27.29
CA VAL A 455 -10.81 15.81 -26.12
C VAL A 455 -9.68 14.81 -25.87
N SER A 456 -8.50 15.33 -25.54
CA SER A 456 -7.38 14.50 -25.10
C SER A 456 -7.55 14.16 -23.63
N THR A 457 -7.36 12.88 -23.30
CA THR A 457 -7.42 12.38 -21.93
C THR A 457 -6.22 11.48 -21.66
N ASP A 458 -5.94 11.21 -20.40
CA ASP A 458 -4.97 10.22 -19.98
C ASP A 458 -5.35 8.81 -20.43
N TYR A 459 -6.54 8.58 -21.00
CA TYR A 459 -7.01 7.30 -21.57
C TYR A 459 -7.04 7.25 -23.12
N GLY A 460 -6.77 8.38 -23.78
CA GLY A 460 -6.72 8.52 -25.24
C GLY A 460 -7.58 9.68 -25.73
N ILE A 461 -7.93 9.69 -27.02
CA ILE A 461 -8.82 10.73 -27.57
C ILE A 461 -10.28 10.30 -27.45
N LEU A 462 -11.04 11.05 -26.65
CA LEU A 462 -12.48 10.87 -26.45
C LEU A 462 -13.28 11.75 -27.41
N TYR A 463 -14.28 11.18 -28.09
CA TYR A 463 -15.21 11.96 -28.91
C TYR A 463 -16.59 11.30 -28.98
N SER A 464 -17.61 12.10 -29.29
CA SER A 464 -18.94 11.59 -29.64
C SER A 464 -19.14 11.66 -31.16
N PRO A 465 -19.62 10.59 -31.83
CA PRO A 465 -19.98 10.63 -33.24
C PRO A 465 -21.03 11.69 -33.59
N GLU A 466 -21.84 12.10 -32.61
CA GLU A 466 -22.86 13.14 -32.77
C GLU A 466 -22.34 14.55 -32.40
N GLY A 467 -21.08 14.68 -32.02
CA GLY A 467 -20.47 15.95 -31.60
C GLY A 467 -21.01 16.46 -30.26
N ARG A 468 -21.49 15.59 -29.38
CA ARG A 468 -21.85 15.95 -27.99
C ARG A 468 -20.59 16.01 -27.12
N THR A 469 -20.55 16.98 -26.19
CA THR A 469 -19.53 17.03 -25.14
C THR A 469 -20.00 16.29 -23.89
N VAL A 470 -19.07 15.91 -23.01
CA VAL A 470 -19.41 15.26 -21.72
C VAL A 470 -20.31 16.17 -20.88
N ASP A 471 -20.00 17.46 -20.81
CA ASP A 471 -20.81 18.46 -20.09
C ASP A 471 -22.27 18.53 -20.58
N GLN A 472 -22.50 18.37 -21.89
CA GLN A 472 -23.85 18.34 -22.47
C GLN A 472 -24.66 17.10 -22.06
N CYS A 473 -24.00 16.03 -21.59
CA CYS A 473 -24.65 14.81 -21.12
C CYS A 473 -25.27 14.98 -19.73
N LEU A 474 -24.74 15.91 -18.93
CA LEU A 474 -25.13 16.13 -17.53
C LEU A 474 -26.38 17.02 -17.36
N ALA A 475 -27.04 17.40 -18.46
CA ALA A 475 -28.33 18.12 -18.52
C ALA A 475 -28.63 19.05 -17.31
N ARG A 476 -27.68 19.90 -16.92
CA ARG A 476 -27.89 20.84 -15.80
C ARG A 476 -29.01 21.81 -16.17
N PRO A 477 -30.10 21.93 -15.39
CA PRO A 477 -31.13 22.93 -15.65
C PRO A 477 -30.59 24.36 -15.53
N GLY A 478 -30.16 24.93 -16.66
CA GLY A 478 -30.11 26.36 -16.99
C GLY A 478 -29.34 27.32 -16.07
N GLN A 479 -28.08 27.64 -16.43
CA GLN A 479 -27.51 28.98 -16.23
C GLN A 479 -27.76 29.93 -17.43
N HIS A 480 -28.78 29.64 -18.26
CA HIS A 480 -29.28 30.55 -19.29
C HIS A 480 -30.63 31.18 -18.89
N MET A 481 -30.72 31.76 -17.69
CA MET A 481 -31.79 32.71 -17.36
C MET A 481 -31.29 33.78 -16.37
N GLN A 482 -30.45 34.69 -16.83
CA GLN A 482 -30.43 36.07 -16.33
C GLN A 482 -29.65 36.95 -17.31
N MET A 483 -30.38 37.57 -18.24
CA MET A 483 -30.13 38.90 -18.84
C MET A 483 -31.15 39.06 -19.96
N GLY A 484 -32.41 39.28 -19.56
CA GLY A 484 -33.54 39.37 -20.47
C GLY A 484 -34.79 39.90 -19.78
N GLY A 485 -34.69 41.06 -19.14
CA GLY A 485 -35.82 41.88 -18.67
C GLY A 485 -35.35 43.33 -18.58
N GLN A 486 -35.59 44.14 -19.61
CA GLN A 486 -36.67 45.16 -19.66
C GLN A 486 -36.53 46.17 -18.50
N SER A 487 -36.32 47.48 -18.71
CA SER A 487 -36.79 48.39 -19.77
C SER A 487 -35.87 49.60 -19.89
#